data_AF-A0A3D0CHG7-F1
#
_entry.id   AF-A0A3D0CHG7-F1
#
_cell.length_a   1.000
_cell.length_b   1.000
_cell.length_c   1.000
_cell.angle_alpha   90.00
_cell.angle_beta   90.00
_cell.angle_gamma   90.00
#
_symmetry.space_group_name_H-M   'P 1'
#
loop_
_entity.id
_entity.type
_entity.pdbx_description
1 polymer ?
#
loop_
_entity_poly.entity_id
_entity_poly.type
_entity_poly.pdbx_seq_one_letter_code
_entity_poly.pdbx_strand_id
1 'polypeptide(L)'
;MNNTIATLIAIIVTFLLSFMFSTFSYAEDDRSEWQKPTPVFKQDFDWIKLTSDEWLKGDIISMYDEKLEFDSDELDMQTIDLEDIAELRSKEWQSIRMFDGTIDEGYLVIKDGQLSLVKNGVTTNYEFSNLLSIASSGKNERDLWDGYVNLGINLREGNTVQFDYTFSAGIQRRSSSSRFKVDYTSDYSSYEDQDTDASTVTADSERLTSSYDWFFNPKIYFRAADFEYMADDFLNIEYRVHYGIALGYHIVDTSSTSWDVNLGPSYQKTKFIDVGPDDSDSENSLGVTLGTDFTYEVTSDIDFDVSYNVQIIDEASGGNIHHFQTGLEIDLTNDFDLDLTFYADRTENPKEDSSGNTPEKNDYRLVVSLGYDF
;
A
#
# COMPACT_ATOMS: atom_id res chain seq x y z
N MET A 1 12.61 -26.83 105.13
CA MET A 1 13.43 -26.23 104.04
C MET A 1 13.56 -27.10 102.78
N ASN A 2 12.94 -28.29 102.67
CA ASN A 2 13.14 -29.17 101.50
C ASN A 2 12.04 -29.16 100.42
N ASN A 3 10.83 -28.61 100.69
CA ASN A 3 9.75 -28.66 99.69
C ASN A 3 9.73 -27.48 98.72
N THR A 4 10.34 -26.34 99.05
CA THR A 4 10.31 -25.15 98.18
C THR A 4 11.35 -25.20 97.04
N ILE A 5 12.47 -25.91 97.24
CA ILE A 5 13.51 -26.06 96.21
C ILE A 5 13.06 -27.05 95.12
N ALA A 6 12.35 -28.12 95.48
CA ALA A 6 11.84 -29.10 94.53
C ALA A 6 10.78 -28.51 93.58
N THR A 7 9.91 -27.62 94.09
CA THR A 7 8.90 -26.95 93.27
C THR A 7 9.50 -25.93 92.32
N LEU A 8 10.56 -25.22 92.74
CA LEU A 8 11.24 -24.25 91.89
C LEU A 8 12.00 -24.93 90.74
N ILE A 9 12.64 -26.07 91.00
CA ILE A 9 13.34 -26.86 89.96
C ILE A 9 12.34 -27.46 88.96
N ALA A 10 11.17 -27.94 89.41
CA ALA A 10 10.14 -28.46 88.51
C ALA A 10 9.57 -27.38 87.58
N ILE A 11 9.37 -26.17 88.07
CA ILE A 11 8.89 -25.04 87.27
C ILE A 11 9.95 -24.61 86.24
N ILE A 12 11.23 -24.54 86.65
CA ILE A 12 12.32 -24.19 85.73
C ILE A 12 12.50 -25.24 84.64
N VAL A 13 12.40 -26.53 84.97
CA VAL A 13 12.49 -27.63 83.98
C VAL A 13 11.30 -27.61 83.03
N THR A 14 10.09 -27.27 83.49
CA THR A 14 8.91 -27.19 82.63
C THR A 14 8.98 -25.96 81.71
N PHE A 15 9.53 -24.84 82.19
CA PHE A 15 9.73 -23.62 81.39
C PHE A 15 10.86 -23.78 80.35
N LEU A 16 11.91 -24.55 80.67
CA LEU A 16 12.97 -24.89 79.72
C LEU A 16 12.52 -25.93 78.68
N LEU A 17 11.61 -26.85 79.03
CA LEU A 17 11.07 -27.81 78.07
C LEU A 17 10.13 -27.14 77.05
N SER A 18 9.40 -26.08 77.45
CA SER A 18 8.57 -25.30 76.53
C SER A 18 9.35 -24.46 75.52
N PHE A 19 10.66 -24.24 75.75
CA PHE A 19 11.53 -23.51 74.81
C PHE A 19 12.23 -24.42 73.78
N MET A 20 12.08 -25.75 73.88
CA MET A 20 12.72 -26.71 72.96
C MET A 20 11.78 -27.20 71.84
N PHE A 21 10.52 -26.77 71.83
CA PHE A 21 9.64 -26.95 70.68
C PHE A 21 9.77 -25.75 69.75
N SER A 22 10.87 -25.69 69.01
CA SER A 22 10.92 -24.92 67.78
C SER A 22 9.89 -25.51 66.82
N THR A 23 8.73 -24.85 66.72
CA THR A 23 7.80 -25.07 65.62
C THR A 23 8.55 -24.74 64.35
N PHE A 24 8.96 -25.76 63.59
CA PHE A 24 9.28 -25.57 62.19
C PHE A 24 7.99 -25.15 61.51
N SER A 25 7.75 -23.85 61.44
CA SER A 25 6.77 -23.29 60.52
C SER A 25 7.40 -23.45 59.14
N TYR A 26 7.03 -24.51 58.43
CA TYR A 26 7.15 -24.47 56.98
C TYR A 26 6.23 -23.33 56.55
N ALA A 27 6.83 -22.26 56.03
CA ALA A 27 6.07 -21.39 55.15
C ALA A 27 5.60 -22.31 54.03
N GLU A 28 4.29 -22.57 53.99
CA GLU A 28 3.65 -23.06 52.78
C GLU A 28 3.87 -21.92 51.79
N ASP A 29 4.88 -22.10 50.94
CA ASP A 29 5.14 -21.23 49.82
C ASP A 29 3.90 -21.39 48.94
N ASP A 30 2.89 -20.55 49.20
CA ASP A 30 1.70 -20.37 48.37
C ASP A 30 2.20 -19.75 47.07
N ARG A 31 2.87 -20.59 46.28
CA ARG A 31 3.03 -20.45 44.85
C ARG A 31 1.65 -20.67 44.29
N SER A 32 0.73 -19.75 44.55
CA SER A 32 -0.38 -19.53 43.65
C SER A 32 0.29 -19.25 42.32
N GLU A 33 0.36 -20.26 41.44
CA GLU A 33 0.80 -20.07 40.08
C GLU A 33 0.01 -18.88 39.58
N TRP A 34 0.72 -17.81 39.22
CA TRP A 34 0.07 -16.60 38.75
C TRP A 34 -0.83 -17.00 37.59
N GLN A 35 -2.14 -16.97 37.82
CA GLN A 35 -3.10 -17.33 36.81
C GLN A 35 -3.22 -16.13 35.89
N LYS A 36 -2.75 -16.30 34.65
CA LYS A 36 -2.83 -15.25 33.64
C LYS A 36 -4.28 -14.80 33.55
N PRO A 37 -4.59 -13.50 33.79
CA PRO A 37 -5.95 -13.03 33.66
C PRO A 37 -6.41 -13.30 32.23
N THR A 38 -7.48 -14.07 32.08
CA THR A 38 -8.11 -14.24 30.75
C THR A 38 -8.85 -12.94 30.47
N PRO A 39 -8.48 -12.19 29.42
CA PRO A 39 -9.17 -10.95 29.10
C PRO A 39 -10.67 -11.22 28.90
N VAL A 40 -11.51 -10.33 29.42
CA VAL A 40 -12.93 -10.34 29.06
C VAL A 40 -13.02 -9.64 27.71
N PHE A 41 -13.11 -10.42 26.64
CA PHE A 41 -13.28 -9.89 25.30
C PHE A 41 -14.62 -9.18 25.18
N LYS A 42 -14.58 -7.86 25.05
CA LYS A 42 -15.68 -7.14 24.41
C LYS A 42 -15.46 -7.23 22.92
N GLN A 43 -16.51 -7.55 22.16
CA GLN A 43 -16.46 -7.58 20.70
C GLN A 43 -16.58 -6.17 20.12
N ASP A 44 -15.81 -5.25 20.71
CA ASP A 44 -15.70 -3.84 20.32
C ASP A 44 -14.38 -3.58 19.59
N PHE A 45 -13.44 -4.53 19.64
CA PHE A 45 -12.07 -4.46 19.08
C PHE A 45 -11.67 -5.81 18.50
N ASP A 46 -10.78 -5.79 17.52
CA ASP A 46 -10.00 -6.96 17.15
C ASP A 46 -8.96 -7.22 18.25
N TRP A 47 -8.75 -8.51 18.53
CA TRP A 47 -7.86 -8.96 19.59
C TRP A 47 -6.84 -9.92 19.03
N ILE A 48 -5.56 -9.63 19.28
CA ILE A 48 -4.44 -10.52 18.98
C ILE A 48 -3.78 -10.91 20.29
N LYS A 49 -3.46 -12.19 20.43
CA LYS A 49 -2.56 -12.72 21.42
C LYS A 49 -1.31 -13.22 20.72
N LEU A 50 -0.17 -12.69 21.11
CA LEU A 50 1.11 -13.19 20.63
C LEU A 50 1.50 -14.50 21.32
N THR A 51 2.39 -15.26 20.70
CA THR A 51 3.03 -16.46 21.29
C THR A 51 3.82 -16.13 22.56
N SER A 52 4.27 -14.87 22.71
CA SER A 52 4.87 -14.29 23.91
C SER A 52 3.89 -14.09 25.09
N ASP A 53 2.60 -14.35 24.88
CA ASP A 53 1.47 -14.04 25.78
C ASP A 53 1.10 -12.56 25.92
N GLU A 54 1.66 -11.69 25.08
CA GLU A 54 1.22 -10.29 24.98
C GLU A 54 -0.13 -10.19 24.27
N TRP A 55 -0.97 -9.26 24.72
CA TRP A 55 -2.28 -9.00 24.13
C TRP A 55 -2.29 -7.63 23.50
N LEU A 56 -2.72 -7.58 22.25
CA LEU A 56 -2.90 -6.35 21.48
C LEU A 56 -4.40 -6.14 21.24
N LYS A 57 -4.80 -4.87 21.31
CA LYS A 57 -6.16 -4.38 21.12
C LYS A 57 -6.12 -3.33 20.02
N GLY A 58 -6.98 -3.45 19.02
CA GLY A 58 -6.93 -2.60 17.84
C GLY A 58 -7.90 -3.09 16.77
N ASP A 59 -7.57 -2.82 15.51
CA ASP A 59 -8.31 -3.27 14.34
C ASP A 59 -7.35 -3.96 13.35
N ILE A 60 -7.78 -5.08 12.79
CA ILE A 60 -7.09 -5.83 11.73
C ILE A 60 -7.32 -5.08 10.44
N ILE A 61 -6.23 -4.61 9.84
CA ILE A 61 -6.25 -3.89 8.57
C ILE A 61 -6.23 -4.90 7.43
N SER A 62 -5.15 -5.69 7.39
CA SER A 62 -4.92 -6.69 6.36
C SER A 62 -3.97 -7.78 6.86
N MET A 63 -3.95 -8.91 6.19
CA MET A 63 -2.88 -9.90 6.29
C MET A 63 -2.49 -10.33 4.90
N TYR A 64 -1.20 -10.29 4.61
CA TYR A 64 -0.67 -10.78 3.35
C TYR A 64 0.72 -11.39 3.56
N ASP A 65 1.01 -12.49 2.85
CA ASP A 65 2.28 -13.22 2.92
C ASP A 65 2.74 -13.50 4.37
N GLU A 66 1.84 -14.05 5.18
CA GLU A 66 2.10 -14.39 6.58
C GLU A 66 2.45 -13.18 7.48
N LYS A 67 2.16 -11.95 7.05
CA LYS A 67 2.29 -10.73 7.87
C LYS A 67 0.94 -10.06 8.06
N LEU A 68 0.55 -9.85 9.30
CA LEU A 68 -0.69 -9.18 9.69
C LEU A 68 -0.40 -7.72 10.04
N GLU A 69 -1.07 -6.80 9.36
CA GLU A 69 -1.13 -5.39 9.69
C GLU A 69 -2.25 -5.13 10.70
N PHE A 70 -1.90 -4.55 11.83
CA PHE A 70 -2.79 -4.32 12.95
C PHE A 70 -2.62 -2.89 13.47
N ASP A 71 -3.68 -2.11 13.41
CA ASP A 71 -3.67 -0.73 13.89
C ASP A 71 -4.12 -0.67 15.35
N SER A 72 -3.31 -0.06 16.21
CA SER A 72 -3.58 0.08 17.64
C SER A 72 -3.50 1.54 18.08
N ASP A 73 -4.53 2.02 18.77
CA ASP A 73 -4.60 3.38 19.32
C ASP A 73 -3.34 3.83 20.11
N GLU A 74 -2.59 2.89 20.71
CA GLU A 74 -1.47 3.18 21.61
C GLU A 74 -0.10 2.78 21.03
N LEU A 75 -0.08 1.94 20.00
CA LEU A 75 1.15 1.43 19.38
C LEU A 75 1.26 1.85 17.91
N ASP A 76 0.28 2.56 17.37
CA ASP A 76 0.13 2.84 15.95
C ASP A 76 0.11 1.54 15.13
N MET A 77 0.44 1.61 13.84
CA MET A 77 0.46 0.46 12.95
C MET A 77 1.54 -0.55 13.34
N GLN A 78 1.14 -1.81 13.52
CA GLN A 78 2.01 -2.92 13.86
C GLN A 78 1.97 -3.98 12.75
N THR A 79 3.15 -4.42 12.30
CA THR A 79 3.29 -5.57 11.39
C THR A 79 3.76 -6.77 12.18
N ILE A 80 2.90 -7.79 12.25
CA ILE A 80 3.10 -8.97 13.11
C ILE A 80 3.18 -10.22 12.22
N ASP A 81 4.25 -10.99 12.37
CA ASP A 81 4.37 -12.28 11.68
C ASP A 81 3.26 -13.23 12.19
N LEU A 82 2.57 -13.87 11.26
CA LEU A 82 1.41 -14.72 11.53
C LEU A 82 1.78 -15.94 12.40
N GLU A 83 3.04 -16.38 12.35
CA GLU A 83 3.59 -17.42 13.25
C GLU A 83 3.69 -16.97 14.71
N ASP A 84 3.81 -15.67 14.96
CA ASP A 84 3.84 -15.08 16.30
C ASP A 84 2.43 -14.88 16.88
N ILE A 85 1.38 -15.21 16.12
CA ILE A 85 -0.01 -15.08 16.57
C ILE A 85 -0.53 -16.40 17.13
N ALA A 86 -0.76 -16.44 18.45
CA ALA A 86 -1.34 -17.58 19.15
C ALA A 86 -2.88 -17.58 19.10
N GLU A 87 -3.50 -16.41 19.17
CA GLU A 87 -4.95 -16.25 19.07
C GLU A 87 -5.28 -14.94 18.35
N LEU A 88 -6.22 -14.98 17.42
CA LEU A 88 -6.78 -13.79 16.78
C LEU A 88 -8.30 -13.90 16.79
N ARG A 89 -8.96 -12.80 17.13
CA ARG A 89 -10.43 -12.69 17.08
C ARG A 89 -10.80 -11.37 16.48
N SER A 90 -11.61 -11.44 15.42
CA SER A 90 -12.18 -10.25 14.81
C SER A 90 -13.49 -9.81 15.47
N LYS A 91 -13.60 -8.50 15.66
CA LYS A 91 -14.79 -7.70 15.96
C LYS A 91 -15.75 -7.67 14.80
N GLU A 92 -15.26 -7.62 13.57
CA GLU A 92 -16.06 -7.50 12.34
C GLU A 92 -15.87 -8.70 11.40
N TRP A 93 -16.62 -8.71 10.30
CA TRP A 93 -16.38 -9.72 9.28
C TRP A 93 -15.04 -9.45 8.61
N GLN A 94 -14.33 -10.53 8.33
CA GLN A 94 -13.08 -10.55 7.61
C GLN A 94 -13.28 -11.45 6.40
N SER A 95 -12.72 -11.05 5.26
CA SER A 95 -12.62 -11.88 4.07
C SER A 95 -11.26 -12.58 4.11
N ILE A 96 -11.28 -13.89 3.90
CA ILE A 96 -10.05 -14.67 3.77
C ILE A 96 -9.92 -15.19 2.36
N ARG A 97 -8.67 -15.28 1.91
CA ARG A 97 -8.29 -15.97 0.68
C ARG A 97 -7.38 -17.12 1.02
N MET A 98 -7.56 -18.25 0.33
CA MET A 98 -6.71 -19.44 0.46
C MET A 98 -5.83 -19.66 -0.77
N PHE A 99 -4.73 -20.39 -0.63
CA PHE A 99 -3.86 -20.75 -1.77
C PHE A 99 -4.56 -21.65 -2.81
N ASP A 100 -5.60 -22.38 -2.42
CA ASP A 100 -6.44 -23.15 -3.36
C ASP A 100 -7.45 -22.29 -4.15
N GLY A 101 -7.48 -20.98 -3.91
CA GLY A 101 -8.37 -20.02 -4.56
C GLY A 101 -9.71 -19.81 -3.86
N THR A 102 -9.98 -20.51 -2.74
CA THR A 102 -11.19 -20.29 -1.94
C THR A 102 -11.20 -18.89 -1.35
N ILE A 103 -12.33 -18.20 -1.47
CA ILE A 103 -12.62 -16.93 -0.80
C ILE A 103 -13.87 -17.13 0.04
N ASP A 104 -13.82 -16.79 1.33
CA ASP A 104 -14.98 -16.80 2.21
C ASP A 104 -14.92 -15.63 3.20
N GLU A 105 -16.04 -15.35 3.87
CA GLU A 105 -16.20 -14.20 4.75
C GLU A 105 -16.95 -14.56 6.04
N GLY A 106 -16.56 -13.93 7.15
CA GLY A 106 -17.23 -14.07 8.44
C GLY A 106 -16.39 -13.53 9.58
N TYR A 107 -16.84 -13.71 10.82
CA TYR A 107 -15.99 -13.40 11.97
C TYR A 107 -14.82 -14.38 12.01
N LEU A 108 -13.64 -13.87 11.74
CA LEU A 108 -12.38 -14.57 11.81
C LEU A 108 -11.97 -14.87 13.24
N VAL A 109 -11.67 -16.14 13.47
CA VAL A 109 -11.05 -16.66 14.69
C VAL A 109 -9.88 -17.55 14.30
N ILE A 110 -8.71 -17.24 14.83
CA ILE A 110 -7.55 -18.15 14.84
C ILE A 110 -7.32 -18.52 16.30
N LYS A 111 -7.34 -19.80 16.62
CA LYS A 111 -7.05 -20.28 17.98
C LYS A 111 -6.57 -21.71 17.92
N ASP A 112 -5.57 -22.05 18.73
CA ASP A 112 -5.03 -23.42 18.84
C ASP A 112 -4.58 -23.98 17.47
N GLY A 113 -4.05 -23.12 16.59
CA GLY A 113 -3.63 -23.46 15.22
C GLY A 113 -4.77 -23.74 14.24
N GLN A 114 -6.03 -23.47 14.64
CA GLN A 114 -7.19 -23.65 13.80
C GLN A 114 -7.74 -22.29 13.34
N LEU A 115 -7.95 -22.19 12.03
CA LEU A 115 -8.61 -21.07 11.39
C LEU A 115 -10.09 -21.35 11.24
N SER A 116 -10.94 -20.42 11.67
CA SER A 116 -12.39 -20.56 11.56
C SER A 116 -13.05 -19.24 11.17
N LEU A 117 -14.07 -19.32 10.32
CA LEU A 117 -15.00 -18.22 10.08
C LEU A 117 -16.35 -18.54 10.71
N VAL A 118 -16.93 -17.57 11.43
CA VAL A 118 -18.28 -17.67 11.97
C VAL A 118 -19.23 -16.78 11.18
N LYS A 119 -20.21 -17.39 10.50
CA LYS A 119 -21.23 -16.70 9.70
C LYS A 119 -22.61 -17.22 10.05
N ASN A 120 -23.54 -16.33 10.42
CA ASN A 120 -24.92 -16.69 10.79
C ASN A 120 -25.04 -17.82 11.83
N GLY A 121 -24.11 -17.89 12.79
CA GLY A 121 -24.07 -18.93 13.83
C GLY A 121 -23.50 -20.28 13.38
N VAL A 122 -23.02 -20.38 12.14
CA VAL A 122 -22.30 -21.54 11.63
C VAL A 122 -20.80 -21.25 11.66
N THR A 123 -20.02 -22.17 12.24
CA THR A 123 -18.56 -22.12 12.23
C THR A 123 -18.04 -23.03 11.13
N THR A 124 -17.32 -22.45 10.17
CA THR A 124 -16.60 -23.18 9.12
C THR A 124 -15.12 -23.16 9.47
N ASN A 125 -14.48 -24.33 9.42
CA ASN A 125 -13.04 -24.46 9.72
C ASN A 125 -12.26 -24.56 8.42
N TYR A 126 -11.09 -23.95 8.44
CA TYR A 126 -10.14 -23.91 7.34
C TYR A 126 -8.77 -24.38 7.82
N GLU A 127 -7.95 -24.84 6.88
CA GLU A 127 -6.57 -25.21 7.17
C GLU A 127 -5.73 -23.94 7.24
N PHE A 128 -5.14 -23.67 8.41
CA PHE A 128 -4.40 -22.42 8.66
C PHE A 128 -3.21 -22.24 7.71
N SER A 129 -2.50 -23.33 7.37
CA SER A 129 -1.40 -23.32 6.39
C SER A 129 -1.82 -23.00 4.95
N ASN A 130 -3.11 -23.04 4.66
CA ASN A 130 -3.65 -22.69 3.35
C ASN A 130 -4.11 -21.22 3.30
N LEU A 131 -4.09 -20.51 4.44
CA LEU A 131 -4.46 -19.10 4.51
C LEU A 131 -3.43 -18.25 3.78
N LEU A 132 -3.91 -17.48 2.82
CA LEU A 132 -3.08 -16.61 2.01
C LEU A 132 -3.21 -15.15 2.43
N SER A 133 -4.44 -14.65 2.52
CA SER A 133 -4.67 -13.28 2.92
C SER A 133 -5.91 -13.15 3.77
N ILE A 134 -5.88 -12.14 4.64
CA ILE A 134 -7.04 -11.62 5.36
C ILE A 134 -7.20 -10.19 4.88
N ALA A 135 -8.41 -9.78 4.58
CA ALA A 135 -8.74 -8.39 4.41
C ALA A 135 -10.00 -8.11 5.20
N SER A 136 -10.15 -6.91 5.74
CA SER A 136 -11.44 -6.48 6.27
C SER A 136 -12.53 -6.78 5.23
N SER A 137 -13.54 -7.56 5.62
CA SER A 137 -14.73 -7.75 4.79
C SER A 137 -15.51 -6.46 4.95
N GLY A 138 -15.10 -5.47 4.15
CA GLY A 138 -15.55 -4.09 4.29
C GLY A 138 -17.03 -4.04 4.58
N LYS A 139 -17.40 -3.53 5.76
CA LYS A 139 -18.82 -3.23 6.03
C LYS A 139 -19.32 -2.18 5.04
N ASN A 140 -18.42 -1.38 4.47
CA ASN A 140 -18.71 -0.42 3.42
C ASN A 140 -17.73 -0.59 2.24
N GLU A 141 -18.27 -0.63 1.03
CA GLU A 141 -17.52 -0.61 -0.23
C GLU A 141 -16.51 0.55 -0.33
N ARG A 142 -16.66 1.60 0.50
CA ARG A 142 -15.78 2.75 0.58
C ARG A 142 -14.41 2.42 1.16
N ASP A 143 -14.32 1.45 2.08
CA ASP A 143 -13.08 1.13 2.80
C ASP A 143 -12.08 0.38 1.91
N LEU A 144 -12.48 0.01 0.69
CA LEU A 144 -11.63 -0.60 -0.33
C LEU A 144 -11.00 0.42 -1.28
N TRP A 145 -11.33 1.71 -1.11
CA TRP A 145 -10.85 2.79 -1.94
C TRP A 145 -9.83 3.63 -1.19
N ASP A 146 -8.73 3.93 -1.86
CA ASP A 146 -7.74 4.91 -1.49
C ASP A 146 -7.62 5.92 -2.63
N GLY A 147 -7.32 7.18 -2.31
CA GLY A 147 -7.12 8.21 -3.33
C GLY A 147 -6.26 9.36 -2.84
N TYR A 148 -5.71 10.09 -3.79
CA TYR A 148 -4.82 11.23 -3.55
C TYR A 148 -5.12 12.38 -4.51
N VAL A 149 -4.79 13.61 -4.11
CA VAL A 149 -4.81 14.80 -4.97
C VAL A 149 -3.60 15.67 -4.69
N ASN A 150 -2.73 15.84 -5.69
CA ASN A 150 -1.45 16.54 -5.55
C ASN A 150 -1.44 17.79 -6.44
N LEU A 151 -0.90 18.88 -5.89
CA LEU A 151 -0.77 20.16 -6.59
C LEU A 151 0.66 20.71 -6.45
N GLY A 152 1.37 20.73 -7.56
CA GLY A 152 2.67 21.41 -7.70
C GLY A 152 2.50 22.77 -8.36
N ILE A 153 3.07 23.83 -7.78
CA ILE A 153 3.05 25.19 -8.35
C ILE A 153 4.45 25.79 -8.26
N ASN A 154 4.94 26.35 -9.37
CA ASN A 154 6.17 27.12 -9.42
C ASN A 154 5.89 28.52 -9.99
N LEU A 155 6.29 29.55 -9.23
CA LEU A 155 6.11 30.96 -9.59
C LEU A 155 7.47 31.64 -9.67
N ARG A 156 7.74 32.31 -10.80
CA ARG A 156 8.93 33.15 -10.96
C ARG A 156 8.53 34.55 -11.36
N GLU A 157 9.11 35.55 -10.70
CA GLU A 157 8.97 36.95 -11.04
C GLU A 157 10.36 37.59 -11.19
N GLY A 158 10.48 38.56 -12.10
CA GLY A 158 11.75 39.23 -12.41
C GLY A 158 11.74 39.77 -13.83
N ASN A 159 12.75 39.44 -14.63
CA ASN A 159 12.80 39.84 -16.04
C ASN A 159 11.76 39.11 -16.91
N THR A 160 11.29 37.96 -16.46
CA THR A 160 10.17 37.20 -17.01
C THR A 160 9.24 36.81 -15.87
N VAL A 161 7.94 36.72 -16.17
CA VAL A 161 6.96 36.13 -15.25
C VAL A 161 6.73 34.70 -15.72
N GLN A 162 6.93 33.71 -14.86
CA GLN A 162 6.70 32.31 -15.19
C GLN A 162 5.70 31.70 -14.22
N PHE A 163 4.74 30.96 -14.77
CA PHE A 163 3.73 30.21 -14.04
C PHE A 163 3.75 28.77 -14.53
N ASP A 164 4.13 27.85 -13.64
CA ASP A 164 4.03 26.41 -13.89
C ASP A 164 3.10 25.79 -12.86
N TYR A 165 2.22 24.89 -13.30
CA TYR A 165 1.48 24.01 -12.40
C TYR A 165 1.46 22.58 -12.91
N THR A 166 1.45 21.65 -11.95
CA THR A 166 1.17 20.23 -12.16
C THR A 166 0.04 19.85 -11.22
N PHE A 167 -1.01 19.25 -11.76
CA PHE A 167 -2.12 18.69 -11.01
C PHE A 167 -2.15 17.18 -11.23
N SER A 168 -2.16 16.42 -10.15
CA SER A 168 -2.30 14.97 -10.20
C SER A 168 -3.42 14.52 -9.27
N ALA A 169 -4.18 13.51 -9.68
CA ALA A 169 -5.21 12.91 -8.85
C ALA A 169 -5.34 11.44 -9.19
N GLY A 170 -5.41 10.60 -8.17
CA GLY A 170 -5.54 9.17 -8.34
C GLY A 170 -6.60 8.58 -7.43
N ILE A 171 -7.17 7.47 -7.89
CA ILE A 171 -8.01 6.60 -7.07
C ILE A 171 -7.62 5.15 -7.35
N GLN A 172 -7.59 4.36 -6.30
CA GLN A 172 -7.42 2.93 -6.38
C GLN A 172 -8.50 2.24 -5.57
N ARG A 173 -8.95 1.10 -6.08
CA ARG A 173 -9.77 0.16 -5.34
C ARG A 173 -9.04 -1.16 -5.24
N ARG A 174 -8.69 -1.59 -4.04
CA ARG A 174 -8.00 -2.87 -3.80
C ARG A 174 -8.90 -3.82 -3.02
N SER A 175 -8.96 -5.07 -3.47
CA SER A 175 -9.62 -6.18 -2.79
C SER A 175 -8.72 -7.40 -2.79
N SER A 176 -9.09 -8.45 -2.06
CA SER A 176 -8.34 -9.71 -2.04
C SER A 176 -8.23 -10.37 -3.42
N SER A 177 -9.12 -10.04 -4.38
CA SER A 177 -9.16 -10.66 -5.70
C SER A 177 -8.86 -9.74 -6.88
N SER A 178 -8.80 -8.43 -6.68
CA SER A 178 -8.62 -7.47 -7.78
C SER A 178 -8.07 -6.14 -7.31
N ARG A 179 -7.41 -5.42 -8.22
CA ARG A 179 -7.01 -4.02 -8.08
C ARG A 179 -7.49 -3.23 -9.29
N PHE A 180 -8.15 -2.11 -9.03
CA PHE A 180 -8.49 -1.12 -10.04
C PHE A 180 -7.75 0.16 -9.72
N LYS A 181 -7.07 0.76 -10.69
CA LYS A 181 -6.33 2.02 -10.50
C LYS A 181 -6.70 3.00 -11.61
N VAL A 182 -6.81 4.27 -11.27
CA VAL A 182 -6.96 5.39 -12.20
C VAL A 182 -6.07 6.52 -11.72
N ASP A 183 -5.24 7.06 -12.60
CA ASP A 183 -4.42 8.24 -12.32
C ASP A 183 -4.62 9.27 -13.43
N TYR A 184 -4.77 10.53 -13.05
CA TYR A 184 -4.82 11.67 -13.96
C TYR A 184 -3.69 12.63 -13.61
N THR A 185 -3.01 13.17 -14.62
CA THR A 185 -2.01 14.21 -14.47
C THR A 185 -2.21 15.27 -15.56
N SER A 186 -2.14 16.53 -15.18
CA SER A 186 -2.18 17.68 -16.07
C SER A 186 -1.00 18.59 -15.75
N ASP A 187 -0.33 19.05 -16.79
CA ASP A 187 0.83 19.93 -16.69
C ASP A 187 0.67 21.12 -17.61
N TYR A 188 0.98 22.28 -17.06
CA TYR A 188 0.92 23.53 -17.79
C TYR A 188 2.06 24.44 -17.37
N SER A 189 2.69 25.07 -18.36
CA SER A 189 3.74 26.05 -18.13
C SER A 189 3.58 27.20 -19.10
N SER A 190 3.68 28.42 -18.59
CA SER A 190 3.72 29.62 -19.41
C SER A 190 4.71 30.63 -18.85
N TYR A 191 5.25 31.46 -19.75
CA TYR A 191 5.97 32.65 -19.37
C TYR A 191 5.48 33.87 -20.14
N GLU A 192 5.56 35.02 -19.48
CA GLU A 192 5.24 36.34 -20.02
C GLU A 192 6.52 37.18 -20.07
N ASP A 193 6.77 37.75 -21.24
CA ASP A 193 7.86 38.70 -21.47
C ASP A 193 7.42 40.10 -21.03
N GLN A 194 8.12 40.68 -20.05
CA GLN A 194 7.74 41.98 -19.47
C GLN A 194 7.96 43.17 -20.40
N ASP A 195 8.79 43.05 -21.43
CA ASP A 195 9.06 44.15 -22.36
C ASP A 195 7.98 44.22 -23.45
N THR A 196 7.32 43.09 -23.76
CA THR A 196 6.36 42.96 -24.86
C THR A 196 4.94 42.62 -24.44
N ASP A 197 4.70 42.29 -23.16
CA ASP A 197 3.44 41.75 -22.62
C ASP A 197 2.96 40.51 -23.39
N ALA A 198 3.89 39.77 -24.02
CA ALA A 198 3.58 38.58 -24.80
C ALA A 198 3.66 37.33 -23.92
N SER A 199 2.55 36.60 -23.81
CA SER A 199 2.49 35.31 -23.14
C SER A 199 2.78 34.17 -24.10
N THR A 200 3.66 33.26 -23.70
CA THR A 200 4.00 32.04 -24.45
C THR A 200 3.78 30.82 -23.55
N VAL A 201 2.99 29.87 -24.04
CA VAL A 201 2.84 28.54 -23.40
C VAL A 201 4.06 27.70 -23.78
N THR A 202 4.57 26.95 -22.83
CA THR A 202 5.77 26.11 -22.98
C THR A 202 5.56 24.65 -22.59
N ALA A 203 4.45 24.33 -21.92
CA ALA A 203 3.96 22.98 -21.73
C ALA A 203 2.43 23.02 -21.60
N ASP A 204 1.75 22.05 -22.20
CA ASP A 204 0.32 21.81 -22.06
C ASP A 204 0.07 20.33 -22.38
N SER A 205 -0.07 19.53 -21.33
CA SER A 205 -0.24 18.08 -21.47
C SER A 205 -1.22 17.52 -20.45
N GLU A 206 -1.97 16.52 -20.87
CA GLU A 206 -2.88 15.74 -20.03
C GLU A 206 -2.62 14.25 -20.23
N ARG A 207 -2.67 13.48 -19.13
CA ARG A 207 -2.56 12.03 -19.15
C ARG A 207 -3.55 11.41 -18.19
N LEU A 208 -4.25 10.38 -18.63
CA LEU A 208 -5.14 9.55 -17.83
C LEU A 208 -4.74 8.09 -18.05
N THR A 209 -4.40 7.39 -16.97
CA THR A 209 -4.18 5.94 -16.98
C THR A 209 -5.31 5.24 -16.24
N SER A 210 -5.63 4.01 -16.64
CA SER A 210 -6.55 3.16 -15.90
C SER A 210 -6.19 1.69 -16.10
N SER A 211 -6.20 0.92 -15.02
CA SER A 211 -5.93 -0.52 -15.09
C SER A 211 -6.88 -1.33 -14.20
N TYR A 212 -7.13 -2.57 -14.62
CA TYR A 212 -7.86 -3.56 -13.83
C TYR A 212 -7.10 -4.88 -13.80
N ASP A 213 -6.56 -5.20 -12.63
CA ASP A 213 -5.84 -6.41 -12.33
C ASP A 213 -6.77 -7.42 -11.63
N TRP A 214 -6.80 -8.65 -12.12
CA TRP A 214 -7.45 -9.79 -11.48
C TRP A 214 -6.39 -10.74 -10.92
N PHE A 215 -6.39 -10.92 -9.61
CA PHE A 215 -5.40 -11.75 -8.91
C PHE A 215 -5.78 -13.22 -9.02
N PHE A 216 -5.01 -14.01 -9.79
CA PHE A 216 -5.21 -15.45 -9.85
C PHE A 216 -4.73 -16.14 -8.57
N ASN A 217 -3.56 -15.72 -8.10
CA ASN A 217 -2.90 -16.21 -6.91
C ASN A 217 -1.99 -15.07 -6.38
N PRO A 218 -1.24 -15.26 -5.27
CA PRO A 218 -0.44 -14.20 -4.63
C PRO A 218 0.66 -13.63 -5.51
N LYS A 219 1.11 -14.40 -6.50
CA LYS A 219 2.27 -14.02 -7.30
C LYS A 219 1.89 -13.62 -8.71
N ILE A 220 0.69 -13.98 -9.17
CA ILE A 220 0.31 -13.85 -10.57
C ILE A 220 -1.05 -13.16 -10.67
N TYR A 221 -1.06 -12.12 -11.49
CA TYR A 221 -2.28 -11.39 -11.83
C TYR A 221 -2.45 -11.29 -13.35
N PHE A 222 -3.70 -11.11 -13.77
CA PHE A 222 -4.03 -10.76 -15.15
C PHE A 222 -4.56 -9.33 -15.17
N ARG A 223 -3.84 -8.44 -15.84
CA ARG A 223 -4.35 -7.12 -16.19
C ARG A 223 -5.33 -7.27 -17.34
N ALA A 224 -6.62 -7.31 -17.01
CA ALA A 224 -7.69 -7.54 -17.98
C ALA A 224 -8.01 -6.29 -18.80
N ALA A 225 -7.62 -5.12 -18.31
CA ALA A 225 -7.65 -3.86 -19.02
C ALA A 225 -6.47 -2.99 -18.57
N ASP A 226 -5.76 -2.42 -19.54
CA ASP A 226 -4.74 -1.40 -19.38
C ASP A 226 -5.09 -0.30 -20.37
N PHE A 227 -5.34 0.91 -19.91
CA PHE A 227 -5.81 2.01 -20.75
C PHE A 227 -5.00 3.25 -20.44
N GLU A 228 -4.62 3.97 -21.49
CA GLU A 228 -4.01 5.28 -21.38
C GLU A 228 -4.60 6.23 -22.42
N TYR A 229 -4.92 7.44 -21.98
CA TYR A 229 -5.21 8.59 -22.82
C TYR A 229 -4.15 9.66 -22.55
N MET A 230 -3.64 10.27 -23.61
CA MET A 230 -2.67 11.36 -23.53
C MET A 230 -2.98 12.43 -24.58
N ALA A 231 -2.84 13.70 -24.22
CA ALA A 231 -2.81 14.83 -25.15
C ALA A 231 -1.60 15.69 -24.79
N ASP A 232 -0.88 16.17 -25.80
CA ASP A 232 0.33 16.98 -25.60
C ASP A 232 0.62 17.81 -26.85
N ASP A 233 0.41 19.12 -26.74
CA ASP A 233 0.56 20.05 -27.84
C ASP A 233 2.02 20.16 -28.32
N PHE A 234 2.99 20.01 -27.41
CA PHE A 234 4.41 20.16 -27.68
C PHE A 234 5.01 18.91 -28.33
N LEU A 235 4.38 17.75 -28.12
CA LEU A 235 4.67 16.52 -28.84
C LEU A 235 3.87 16.36 -30.14
N ASN A 236 3.10 17.39 -30.55
CA ASN A 236 2.22 17.36 -31.74
C ASN A 236 1.13 16.27 -31.63
N ILE A 237 0.64 15.98 -30.42
CA ILE A 237 -0.36 14.93 -30.15
C ILE A 237 -1.69 15.57 -29.76
N GLU A 238 -2.67 15.52 -30.67
CA GLU A 238 -4.05 15.94 -30.37
C GLU A 238 -4.68 14.96 -29.38
N TYR A 239 -4.48 13.66 -29.62
CA TYR A 239 -4.69 12.62 -28.62
C TYR A 239 -3.95 11.33 -28.99
N ARG A 240 -3.59 10.55 -27.98
CA ARG A 240 -3.14 9.18 -28.08
C ARG A 240 -3.98 8.33 -27.13
N VAL A 241 -4.48 7.21 -27.64
CA VAL A 241 -5.15 6.19 -26.86
C VAL A 241 -4.37 4.89 -26.98
N HIS A 242 -4.00 4.33 -25.85
CA HIS A 242 -3.44 2.99 -25.72
C HIS A 242 -4.42 2.09 -24.98
N TYR A 243 -4.50 0.85 -25.45
CA TYR A 243 -5.25 -0.22 -24.79
C TYR A 243 -4.42 -1.50 -24.81
N GLY A 244 -4.32 -2.16 -23.65
CA GLY A 244 -3.57 -3.40 -23.48
C GLY A 244 -4.25 -4.40 -22.57
N ILE A 245 -3.71 -5.60 -22.60
CA ILE A 245 -3.92 -6.64 -21.57
C ILE A 245 -2.55 -7.19 -21.23
N ALA A 246 -2.35 -7.65 -19.99
CA ALA A 246 -1.04 -8.15 -19.58
C ALA A 246 -1.14 -9.30 -18.58
N LEU A 247 -0.11 -10.15 -18.59
CA LEU A 247 0.17 -11.04 -17.47
C LEU A 247 1.19 -10.36 -16.56
N GLY A 248 0.88 -10.33 -15.27
CA GLY A 248 1.69 -9.70 -14.24
C GLY A 248 2.24 -10.70 -13.23
N TYR A 249 3.36 -10.32 -12.62
CA TYR A 249 4.04 -11.08 -11.58
C TYR A 249 4.51 -10.17 -10.46
N HIS A 250 4.15 -10.52 -9.23
CA HIS A 250 4.68 -9.88 -8.03
C HIS A 250 6.04 -10.51 -7.71
N ILE A 251 7.13 -9.78 -7.97
CA ILE A 251 8.50 -10.21 -7.65
C ILE A 251 8.73 -10.13 -6.14
N VAL A 252 8.29 -9.04 -5.53
CA VAL A 252 8.28 -8.79 -4.09
C VAL A 252 6.92 -8.22 -3.72
N ASP A 253 6.32 -8.68 -2.64
CA ASP A 253 5.02 -8.20 -2.17
C ASP A 253 4.98 -8.38 -0.65
N THR A 254 5.50 -7.38 0.05
CA THR A 254 5.66 -7.34 1.51
C THR A 254 5.17 -6.00 2.03
N SER A 255 4.97 -5.87 3.35
CA SER A 255 4.47 -4.63 3.96
C SER A 255 5.30 -3.38 3.61
N SER A 256 6.63 -3.50 3.52
CA SER A 256 7.54 -2.37 3.30
C SER A 256 8.11 -2.31 1.88
N THR A 257 7.79 -3.29 1.03
CA THR A 257 8.39 -3.38 -0.31
C THR A 257 7.47 -4.12 -1.25
N SER A 258 7.13 -3.49 -2.36
CA SER A 258 6.42 -4.12 -3.47
C SER A 258 7.23 -3.97 -4.76
N TRP A 259 7.19 -4.99 -5.61
CA TRP A 259 7.79 -4.96 -6.93
C TRP A 259 6.98 -5.80 -7.91
N ASP A 260 6.31 -5.13 -8.82
CA ASP A 260 5.49 -5.72 -9.87
C ASP A 260 6.19 -5.63 -11.22
N VAL A 261 5.98 -6.63 -12.06
CA VAL A 261 6.28 -6.60 -13.50
C VAL A 261 5.10 -7.12 -14.28
N ASN A 262 4.85 -6.56 -15.46
CA ASN A 262 3.79 -7.01 -16.36
C ASN A 262 4.21 -6.94 -17.83
N LEU A 263 3.71 -7.87 -18.63
CA LEU A 263 4.00 -7.96 -20.07
C LEU A 263 2.75 -8.37 -20.82
N GLY A 264 2.45 -7.68 -21.92
CA GLY A 264 1.38 -8.13 -22.79
C GLY A 264 1.20 -7.35 -24.09
N PRO A 265 0.29 -7.83 -24.96
CA PRO A 265 -0.02 -7.16 -26.22
C PRO A 265 -0.80 -5.87 -25.97
N SER A 266 -0.59 -4.90 -26.85
CA SER A 266 -1.29 -3.62 -26.83
C SER A 266 -1.71 -3.17 -28.23
N TYR A 267 -2.59 -2.18 -28.25
CA TYR A 267 -3.00 -1.44 -29.43
C TYR A 267 -2.95 0.05 -29.11
N GLN A 268 -2.34 0.84 -30.00
CA GLN A 268 -2.27 2.29 -29.89
C GLN A 268 -2.92 2.95 -31.09
N LYS A 269 -3.59 4.07 -30.85
CA LYS A 269 -4.01 5.02 -31.89
C LYS A 269 -3.57 6.41 -31.50
N THR A 270 -2.88 7.10 -32.40
CA THR A 270 -2.46 8.50 -32.22
C THR A 270 -3.10 9.37 -33.29
N LYS A 271 -3.53 10.56 -32.90
CA LYS A 271 -3.97 11.64 -33.77
C LYS A 271 -3.03 12.82 -33.55
N PHE A 272 -2.52 13.38 -34.64
CA PHE A 272 -1.57 14.48 -34.61
C PHE A 272 -2.29 15.80 -34.89
N ILE A 273 -1.77 16.89 -34.31
CA ILE A 273 -2.34 18.24 -34.44
C ILE A 273 -2.10 18.78 -35.85
N ASP A 274 -0.87 18.64 -36.32
CA ASP A 274 -0.42 19.14 -37.61
C ASP A 274 0.53 18.15 -38.29
N VAL A 275 0.36 17.95 -39.60
CA VAL A 275 1.18 17.02 -40.39
C VAL A 275 1.41 17.57 -41.79
N GLY A 276 2.47 17.10 -42.45
CA GLY A 276 2.73 17.39 -43.85
C GLY A 276 1.55 17.01 -44.77
N PRO A 277 1.42 17.65 -45.94
CA PRO A 277 0.27 17.47 -46.84
C PRO A 277 0.09 16.05 -47.40
N ASP A 278 1.16 15.25 -47.40
CA ASP A 278 1.16 13.86 -47.86
C ASP A 278 1.20 12.84 -46.70
N ASP A 279 1.26 13.32 -45.44
CA ASP A 279 1.33 12.48 -44.25
C ASP A 279 -0.05 12.17 -43.69
N SER A 280 -0.17 11.00 -43.05
CA SER A 280 -1.37 10.68 -42.28
C SER A 280 -1.41 11.50 -41.00
N ASP A 281 -2.57 12.08 -40.73
CA ASP A 281 -2.87 12.80 -39.49
C ASP A 281 -3.23 11.86 -38.32
N SER A 282 -3.28 10.55 -38.59
CA SER A 282 -3.53 9.52 -37.58
C SER A 282 -2.77 8.23 -37.89
N GLU A 283 -2.28 7.59 -36.86
CA GLU A 283 -1.51 6.35 -36.95
C GLU A 283 -2.04 5.34 -35.93
N ASN A 284 -1.96 4.06 -36.26
CA ASN A 284 -2.41 2.99 -35.38
C ASN A 284 -1.49 1.78 -35.45
N SER A 285 -1.25 1.19 -34.29
CA SER A 285 -0.28 0.10 -34.15
C SER A 285 -0.76 -0.99 -33.22
N LEU A 286 -0.42 -2.23 -33.55
CA LEU A 286 -0.38 -3.31 -32.57
C LEU A 286 1.05 -3.37 -32.01
N GLY A 287 1.16 -3.57 -30.71
CA GLY A 287 2.44 -3.55 -30.01
C GLY A 287 2.50 -4.52 -28.85
N VAL A 288 3.58 -4.36 -28.10
CA VAL A 288 3.82 -5.03 -26.83
C VAL A 288 4.15 -3.98 -25.79
N THR A 289 3.56 -4.10 -24.61
CA THR A 289 3.83 -3.24 -23.46
C THR A 289 4.47 -4.05 -22.35
N LEU A 290 5.51 -3.48 -21.74
CA LEU A 290 6.18 -3.98 -20.54
C LEU A 290 6.10 -2.89 -19.47
N GLY A 291 5.60 -3.23 -18.30
CA GLY A 291 5.53 -2.35 -17.15
C GLY A 291 6.25 -2.93 -15.94
N THR A 292 6.78 -2.06 -15.08
CA THR A 292 7.25 -2.40 -13.74
C THR A 292 6.96 -1.28 -12.77
N ASP A 293 6.55 -1.64 -11.57
CA ASP A 293 6.23 -0.73 -10.47
C ASP A 293 6.95 -1.23 -9.22
N PHE A 294 7.68 -0.37 -8.53
CA PHE A 294 8.45 -0.68 -7.33
C PHE A 294 8.20 0.40 -6.28
N THR A 295 7.84 -0.04 -5.07
CA THR A 295 7.66 0.85 -3.91
C THR A 295 8.50 0.29 -2.77
N TYR A 296 9.16 1.18 -2.03
CA TYR A 296 9.97 0.84 -0.88
C TYR A 296 9.75 1.85 0.25
N GLU A 297 9.22 1.36 1.37
CA GLU A 297 9.10 2.12 2.62
C GLU A 297 10.50 2.32 3.20
N VAL A 298 11.03 3.54 3.04
CA VAL A 298 12.36 3.92 3.55
C VAL A 298 12.29 4.08 5.07
N THR A 299 11.19 4.67 5.55
CA THR A 299 10.79 4.84 6.96
C THR A 299 9.26 4.89 7.01
N SER A 300 8.68 4.84 8.21
CA SER A 300 7.21 4.96 8.40
C SER A 300 6.57 6.20 7.78
N ASP A 301 7.36 7.26 7.55
CA ASP A 301 6.90 8.54 7.05
C ASP A 301 7.45 8.86 5.64
N ILE A 302 8.18 7.93 5.02
CA ILE A 302 8.87 8.17 3.73
C ILE A 302 8.83 6.93 2.85
N ASP A 303 8.15 7.07 1.72
CA ASP A 303 8.10 6.06 0.65
C ASP A 303 8.94 6.48 -0.56
N PHE A 304 9.50 5.48 -1.23
CA PHE A 304 10.24 5.64 -2.48
C PHE A 304 9.61 4.82 -3.59
N ASP A 305 9.22 5.50 -4.66
CA ASP A 305 8.50 4.91 -5.78
C ASP A 305 9.29 4.98 -7.08
N VAL A 306 9.11 3.93 -7.88
CA VAL A 306 9.61 3.83 -9.25
C VAL A 306 8.54 3.15 -10.11
N SER A 307 8.11 3.80 -11.18
CA SER A 307 7.29 3.21 -12.24
C SER A 307 7.97 3.37 -13.59
N TYR A 308 7.96 2.31 -14.39
CA TYR A 308 8.50 2.32 -15.74
C TYR A 308 7.61 1.53 -16.70
N ASN A 309 7.16 2.19 -17.76
CA ASN A 309 6.40 1.60 -18.84
C ASN A 309 7.15 1.79 -20.17
N VAL A 310 7.21 0.73 -20.98
CA VAL A 310 7.69 0.81 -22.35
C VAL A 310 6.70 0.15 -23.30
N GLN A 311 6.40 0.87 -24.38
CA GLN A 311 5.56 0.42 -25.48
C GLN A 311 6.43 0.24 -26.72
N ILE A 312 6.36 -0.94 -27.32
CA ILE A 312 7.09 -1.29 -28.54
C ILE A 312 6.06 -1.40 -29.67
N ILE A 313 6.03 -0.38 -30.52
CA ILE A 313 5.08 -0.24 -31.64
C ILE A 313 5.82 0.11 -32.93
N ASP A 314 5.10 0.22 -34.04
CA ASP A 314 5.68 0.62 -35.32
C ASP A 314 6.22 2.06 -35.33
N GLU A 315 7.18 2.32 -36.22
CA GLU A 315 7.91 3.58 -36.32
C GLU A 315 6.98 4.77 -36.57
N ALA A 316 5.96 4.60 -37.41
CA ALA A 316 4.98 5.64 -37.74
C ALA A 316 4.14 6.09 -36.53
N SER A 317 3.90 5.18 -35.57
CA SER A 317 3.16 5.49 -34.34
C SER A 317 4.05 5.94 -33.18
N GLY A 318 5.38 5.98 -33.36
CA GLY A 318 6.34 6.45 -32.35
C GLY A 318 7.55 5.54 -32.12
N GLY A 319 7.55 4.31 -32.62
CA GLY A 319 8.61 3.31 -32.33
C GLY A 319 8.58 2.83 -30.88
N ASN A 320 9.70 2.94 -30.16
CA ASN A 320 9.70 2.71 -28.71
C ASN A 320 9.29 3.97 -27.95
N ILE A 321 8.24 3.86 -27.14
CA ILE A 321 7.76 4.93 -26.25
C ILE A 321 8.04 4.49 -24.82
N HIS A 322 8.71 5.35 -24.05
CA HIS A 322 9.07 5.11 -22.67
C HIS A 322 8.43 6.17 -21.78
N HIS A 323 7.90 5.73 -20.64
CA HIS A 323 7.48 6.58 -19.54
C HIS A 323 8.14 6.08 -18.27
N PHE A 324 8.90 6.93 -17.60
CA PHE A 324 9.57 6.64 -16.34
C PHE A 324 9.18 7.70 -15.31
N GLN A 325 8.78 7.24 -14.13
CA GLN A 325 8.48 8.06 -12.97
C GLN A 325 9.25 7.51 -11.78
N THR A 326 9.83 8.38 -10.97
CA THR A 326 10.35 8.01 -9.66
C THR A 326 10.22 9.16 -8.68
N GLY A 327 9.99 8.88 -7.41
CA GLY A 327 9.83 9.94 -6.43
C GLY A 327 9.99 9.50 -5.00
N LEU A 328 9.94 10.49 -4.12
CA LEU A 328 9.79 10.31 -2.68
C LEU A 328 8.46 10.93 -2.27
N GLU A 329 7.69 10.19 -1.50
CA GLU A 329 6.50 10.67 -0.79
C GLU A 329 6.86 10.80 0.68
N ILE A 330 6.54 11.94 1.29
CA ILE A 330 6.92 12.24 2.68
C ILE A 330 5.68 12.65 3.43
N ASP A 331 5.27 11.81 4.37
CA ASP A 331 4.12 12.08 5.24
C ASP A 331 4.40 13.32 6.09
N LEU A 332 3.43 14.23 6.12
CA LEU A 332 3.48 15.42 6.96
C LEU A 332 2.61 15.26 8.19
N THR A 333 1.44 15.88 8.22
CA THR A 333 0.56 15.83 9.39
C THR A 333 -0.88 15.68 8.95
N ASN A 334 -1.58 14.73 9.58
CA ASN A 334 -2.88 14.25 9.10
C ASN A 334 -2.68 13.64 7.70
N ASP A 335 -3.68 13.74 6.83
CA ASP A 335 -3.67 13.14 5.50
C ASP A 335 -2.97 14.03 4.45
N PHE A 336 -1.88 14.70 4.83
CA PHE A 336 -1.10 15.56 3.93
C PHE A 336 0.32 15.03 3.77
N ASP A 337 0.81 15.07 2.54
CA ASP A 337 2.10 14.57 2.09
C ASP A 337 2.84 15.64 1.26
N LEU A 338 4.16 15.48 1.16
CA LEU A 338 5.04 16.23 0.28
C LEU A 338 5.67 15.28 -0.72
N ASP A 339 5.31 15.36 -2.00
CA ASP A 339 5.97 14.60 -3.04
C ASP A 339 7.12 15.36 -3.72
N LEU A 340 8.15 14.58 -4.06
CA LEU A 340 9.19 14.94 -5.00
C LEU A 340 9.21 13.91 -6.13
N THR A 341 8.68 14.27 -7.30
CA THR A 341 8.53 13.32 -8.43
C THR A 341 9.36 13.76 -9.64
N PHE A 342 10.16 12.84 -10.16
CA PHE A 342 10.89 12.98 -11.41
C PHE A 342 10.23 12.16 -12.52
N TYR A 343 9.99 12.80 -13.66
CA TYR A 343 9.47 12.19 -14.88
C TYR A 343 10.53 12.20 -15.97
N ALA A 344 10.61 11.11 -16.72
CA ALA A 344 11.40 11.02 -17.95
C ALA A 344 10.60 10.29 -19.02
N ASP A 345 10.15 11.03 -20.02
CA ASP A 345 9.40 10.53 -21.16
C ASP A 345 10.29 10.50 -22.39
N ARG A 346 10.11 9.47 -23.22
CA ARG A 346 10.83 9.37 -24.51
C ARG A 346 9.96 8.77 -25.58
N THR A 347 9.86 9.46 -26.72
CA THR A 347 9.32 8.92 -27.96
C THR A 347 10.47 8.74 -28.96
N GLU A 348 10.69 7.53 -29.45
CA GLU A 348 11.81 7.24 -30.35
C GLU A 348 11.67 7.95 -31.69
N ASN A 349 10.47 8.01 -32.26
CA ASN A 349 10.18 8.64 -33.56
C ASN A 349 8.98 9.59 -33.45
N PRO A 350 9.15 10.80 -32.88
CA PRO A 350 8.10 11.82 -32.86
C PRO A 350 7.68 12.22 -34.29
N LYS A 351 6.42 12.62 -34.47
CA LYS A 351 5.87 13.00 -35.78
C LYS A 351 6.21 14.46 -36.09
N GLU A 352 6.82 14.67 -37.26
CA GLU A 352 7.12 16.00 -37.81
C GLU A 352 5.82 16.76 -38.18
N ASP A 353 5.78 18.06 -37.92
CA ASP A 353 4.67 18.96 -38.28
C ASP A 353 4.70 19.39 -39.76
N SER A 354 3.71 20.15 -40.23
CA SER A 354 3.65 20.63 -41.62
C SER A 354 4.74 21.64 -41.98
N SER A 355 5.40 22.22 -40.97
CA SER A 355 6.49 23.19 -41.10
C SER A 355 7.88 22.54 -41.10
N GLY A 356 7.96 21.22 -40.93
CA GLY A 356 9.20 20.46 -40.88
C GLY A 356 9.88 20.47 -39.50
N ASN A 357 9.16 20.82 -38.43
CA ASN A 357 9.67 20.73 -37.07
C ASN A 357 9.31 19.38 -36.47
N THR A 358 10.31 18.65 -35.99
CA THR A 358 10.10 17.40 -35.24
C THR A 358 10.23 17.71 -33.74
N PRO A 359 9.26 17.27 -32.90
CA PRO A 359 9.38 17.38 -31.46
C PRO A 359 10.65 16.70 -30.92
N GLU A 360 11.14 17.20 -29.78
CA GLU A 360 12.28 16.58 -29.11
C GLU A 360 11.93 15.15 -28.65
N LYS A 361 12.92 14.26 -28.69
CA LYS A 361 12.67 12.84 -28.39
C LYS A 361 12.50 12.56 -26.90
N ASN A 362 13.04 13.41 -26.03
CA ASN A 362 13.00 13.20 -24.59
C ASN A 362 12.46 14.45 -23.91
N ASP A 363 11.64 14.23 -22.89
CA ASP A 363 11.19 15.25 -21.96
C ASP A 363 11.51 14.83 -20.53
N TYR A 364 11.87 15.79 -19.69
CA TYR A 364 12.29 15.56 -18.30
C TYR A 364 11.68 16.61 -17.40
N ARG A 365 11.07 16.16 -16.30
CA ARG A 365 10.44 17.06 -15.34
C ARG A 365 10.76 16.64 -13.92
N LEU A 366 10.98 17.63 -13.05
CA LEU A 366 11.01 17.43 -11.61
C LEU A 366 9.89 18.29 -11.00
N VAL A 367 8.98 17.64 -10.31
CA VAL A 367 7.82 18.27 -9.66
C VAL A 367 7.99 18.16 -8.15
N VAL A 368 7.66 19.24 -7.45
CA VAL A 368 7.46 19.23 -6.00
C VAL A 368 6.00 19.60 -5.78
N SER A 369 5.26 18.73 -5.10
CA SER A 369 3.82 18.90 -4.86
C SER A 369 3.50 18.78 -3.38
N LEU A 370 2.36 19.36 -3.01
CA LEU A 370 1.68 19.05 -1.76
C LEU A 370 0.45 18.21 -2.11
N GLY A 371 0.32 17.05 -1.47
CA GLY A 371 -0.77 16.12 -1.68
C GLY A 371 -1.79 16.11 -0.54
N TYR A 372 -2.85 15.34 -0.75
CA TYR A 372 -3.85 15.03 0.25
C TYR A 372 -4.45 13.65 -0.03
N ASP A 373 -4.36 12.75 0.94
CA ASP A 373 -4.84 11.37 0.85
C ASP A 373 -6.18 11.16 1.55
N PHE A 374 -7.01 10.23 1.07
CA PHE A 374 -8.34 9.96 1.64
C PHE A 374 -8.95 8.59 1.33
#